data_AF-X1NXR6-F1
#
_entry.id   AF-X1NXR6-F1
#
_cell.length_a   1.000
_cell.length_b   1.000
_cell.length_c   1.000
_cell.angle_alpha   90.00
_cell.angle_beta   90.00
_cell.angle_gamma   90.00
#
_symmetry.space_group_name_H-M   'P 1'
#
loop_
_entity.id
_entity.type
_entity.pdbx_description
1 polymer ?
#
loop_
_entity_poly.entity_id
_entity_poly.type
_entity_poly.pdbx_seq_one_letter_code
_entity_poly.pdbx_strand_id
1 'polypeptide(L)' 'MYEKFGDKIWGEYGFVDAFNPHLDWYDDGFIGIDKGNEVLMIENFRNEGVWKVFMQNPYVAEGMKKAKFSNNK' A
#
# COMPACT_ATOMS: atom_id res chain seq x y z
N MET A 1 -6.01 13.75 5.64
CA MET A 1 -5.93 12.96 6.88
C MET A 1 -4.97 13.60 7.87
N TYR A 2 -3.70 13.74 7.49
CA TYR A 2 -2.66 14.35 8.31
C TYR A 2 -3.06 15.71 8.92
N GLU A 3 -3.42 16.69 8.09
CA GLU A 3 -3.74 18.05 8.57
C GLU A 3 -4.95 18.13 9.52
N LYS A 4 -5.92 17.21 9.38
CA LYS A 4 -7.21 17.29 10.09
C LYS A 4 -7.26 16.41 11.34
N PHE A 5 -6.58 15.28 11.33
CA PHE A 5 -6.66 14.27 12.40
C PHE A 5 -5.28 13.86 12.91
N GLY A 6 -4.18 14.44 12.40
CA GLY A 6 -2.80 14.01 12.64
C GLY A 6 -2.49 13.76 14.11
N ASP A 7 -2.91 14.66 15.00
CA ASP A 7 -2.71 14.55 16.45
C ASP A 7 -3.27 13.24 17.07
N LYS A 8 -4.25 12.61 16.42
CA LYS A 8 -4.89 11.37 16.88
C LYS A 8 -4.51 10.14 16.07
N ILE A 9 -4.16 10.30 14.79
CA ILE A 9 -3.95 9.16 13.87
C ILE A 9 -2.53 9.03 13.37
N TRP A 10 -1.62 9.97 13.66
CA TRP A 10 -0.23 9.90 13.23
C TRP A 10 0.69 9.52 14.39
N GLY A 11 1.33 8.36 14.29
CA GLY A 11 2.24 7.85 15.30
C GLY A 11 3.58 7.39 14.71
N GLU A 12 4.26 6.50 15.44
CA GLU A 12 5.62 6.03 15.13
C GLU A 12 5.75 5.45 13.70
N TYR A 13 4.73 4.70 13.24
CA TYR A 13 4.72 4.04 11.93
C TYR A 13 3.78 4.70 10.91
N GLY A 14 3.51 5.99 11.08
CA GLY A 14 2.63 6.75 10.18
C GLY A 14 1.18 6.75 10.64
N PHE A 15 0.23 6.59 9.72
CA PHE A 15 -1.19 6.54 10.11
C PHE A 15 -1.48 5.27 10.94
N VAL A 16 -2.39 5.35 11.92
CA VAL A 16 -2.95 4.15 12.58
C VAL A 16 -3.77 3.30 11.59
N ASP A 17 -4.17 2.10 12.01
CA ASP A 17 -4.88 1.17 11.12
C ASP A 17 -6.24 1.70 10.66
N ALA A 18 -7.05 2.18 11.60
CA ALA A 18 -8.38 2.71 11.33
C ALA A 18 -8.79 3.78 12.34
N PHE A 19 -9.83 4.55 11.99
CA PHE A 19 -10.46 5.51 12.90
C PHE A 19 -11.90 5.81 12.46
N ASN A 20 -12.75 6.21 13.41
CA ASN A 20 -14.11 6.65 13.18
C ASN A 20 -14.39 7.93 13.98
N PRO A 21 -14.26 9.12 13.36
CA PRO A 21 -14.49 10.40 14.04
C PRO A 21 -15.91 10.59 14.56
N HIS A 22 -16.92 9.93 13.98
CA HIS A 22 -18.30 10.03 14.44
C HIS A 22 -18.52 9.37 15.80
N LEU A 23 -17.71 8.35 16.12
CA LEU A 23 -17.75 7.62 17.39
C LEU A 23 -16.59 8.01 18.33
N ASP A 24 -15.81 9.03 17.98
CA ASP A 24 -14.55 9.41 18.65
C ASP A 24 -13.62 8.21 18.92
N TRP A 25 -13.56 7.27 17.97
CA TRP A 25 -12.74 6.08 18.06
C TRP A 25 -11.53 6.17 17.11
N TYR A 26 -10.35 5.81 17.62
CA TYR A 26 -9.08 5.81 16.90
C TYR A 26 -8.32 4.57 17.35
N ASP A 27 -7.83 3.79 16.39
CA ASP A 27 -7.02 2.62 16.68
C ASP A 27 -5.69 3.03 17.34
N ASP A 28 -5.15 2.19 18.22
CA ASP A 28 -3.84 2.37 18.85
C ASP A 28 -2.75 1.49 18.19
N GLY A 29 -3.14 0.68 17.22
CA GLY A 29 -2.30 -0.28 16.52
C GLY A 29 -1.89 0.09 15.10
N PHE A 30 -0.94 -0.72 14.61
CA PHE A 30 -0.46 -0.71 13.23
C PHE A 30 -0.42 -2.15 12.73
N ILE A 31 -1.07 -2.40 11.59
CA ILE A 31 -1.04 -3.72 10.95
C ILE A 31 -0.06 -3.70 9.78
N GLY A 32 0.88 -4.64 9.77
CA GLY A 32 1.96 -4.68 8.78
C GLY A 32 1.47 -4.84 7.33
N ILE A 33 0.35 -5.56 7.09
CA ILE A 33 -0.21 -5.71 5.75
C ILE A 33 -0.77 -4.38 5.21
N ASP A 34 -1.30 -3.52 6.07
CA ASP A 34 -1.85 -2.22 5.70
C ASP A 34 -0.74 -1.19 5.48
N LYS A 35 0.23 -1.12 6.41
CA LYS A 35 1.39 -0.21 6.29
C LYS A 35 2.30 -0.58 5.13
N GLY A 36 2.57 -1.87 4.96
CA GLY A 36 3.43 -2.36 3.89
C GLY A 36 2.87 -2.00 2.52
N ASN A 37 1.58 -2.20 2.32
CA ASN A 37 0.93 -1.84 1.07
C ASN A 37 0.94 -0.32 0.82
N GLU A 38 0.69 0.50 1.84
CA GLU A 38 0.74 1.97 1.75
C GLU A 38 2.09 2.44 1.16
N VAL A 39 3.20 2.01 1.76
CA VAL A 39 4.55 2.41 1.32
C VAL A 39 4.88 1.89 -0.08
N LEU A 40 4.61 0.59 -0.33
CA LEU A 40 4.91 -0.03 -1.63
C LEU A 40 4.13 0.64 -2.77
N MET A 41 2.87 1.03 -2.54
CA MET A 41 2.05 1.66 -3.56
C MET A 41 2.37 3.14 -3.77
N ILE A 42 2.78 3.87 -2.73
CA ILE A 42 3.31 5.24 -2.88
C ILE A 42 4.56 5.21 -3.78
N GLU A 43 5.49 4.27 -3.55
CA GLU A 43 6.69 4.18 -4.38
C GLU A 43 6.37 3.76 -5.82
N ASN A 44 5.43 2.83 -6.01
CA ASN A 44 4.94 2.50 -7.35
C ASN A 44 4.32 3.70 -8.06
N PHE A 45 3.57 4.55 -7.36
CA PHE A 45 3.02 5.77 -7.95
C PHE A 45 4.15 6.73 -8.38
N ARG A 46 5.23 6.84 -7.59
CA ARG A 46 6.34 7.75 -7.88
C ARG A 46 7.17 7.30 -9.09
N ASN A 47 7.46 6.02 -9.22
CA ASN A 47 8.39 5.53 -10.26
C ASN A 47 8.17 4.08 -10.71
N GLU A 48 7.09 3.42 -10.30
CA GLU A 48 6.78 2.01 -10.60
C GLU A 48 7.84 1.01 -10.09
N GLY A 49 8.66 1.39 -9.10
CA GLY A 49 9.85 0.64 -8.71
C GLY A 49 9.59 -0.80 -8.29
N VAL A 50 8.58 -1.03 -7.44
CA VAL A 50 8.22 -2.39 -6.98
C VAL A 50 7.71 -3.23 -8.15
N TRP A 51 6.84 -2.68 -9.00
CA TRP A 51 6.37 -3.37 -10.20
C TRP A 51 7.51 -3.69 -11.17
N LYS A 52 8.43 -2.76 -11.41
CA LYS A 52 9.59 -2.97 -12.27
C LYS A 52 10.46 -4.12 -11.76
N VAL A 53 10.75 -4.16 -10.46
CA VAL A 53 11.52 -5.25 -9.85
C VAL A 53 10.77 -6.58 -9.95
N PHE A 54 9.48 -6.61 -9.59
CA PHE A 54 8.67 -7.84 -9.66
C PHE A 54 8.60 -8.41 -11.08
N MET A 55 8.42 -7.55 -12.08
CA MET A 55 8.28 -7.95 -13.48
C MET A 55 9.60 -8.36 -14.15
N GLN A 56 10.76 -8.16 -13.50
CA GLN A 56 12.04 -8.71 -13.97
C GLN A 56 12.12 -10.24 -13.80
N ASN A 57 11.28 -10.84 -12.96
CA ASN A 57 11.31 -12.27 -12.73
C ASN A 57 10.73 -13.04 -13.95
N PRO A 58 11.53 -13.90 -14.62
CA PRO A 58 11.07 -14.62 -15.81
C PRO A 58 9.89 -15.57 -15.52
N TYR A 59 9.80 -16.12 -14.30
CA TYR A 59 8.69 -16.99 -13.91
C TYR A 59 7.38 -16.24 -13.75
N VAL A 60 7.43 -14.97 -13.34
CA VAL A 60 6.25 -14.10 -13.29
C VAL A 60 5.74 -13.86 -14.71
N ALA A 61 6.63 -13.48 -15.64
CA ALA A 61 6.26 -13.26 -17.03
C ALA A 61 5.69 -14.53 -17.70
N GLU A 62 6.30 -15.69 -17.45
CA GLU A 62 5.79 -16.98 -17.92
C GLU A 62 4.42 -17.32 -17.32
N GLY A 63 4.24 -17.07 -16.02
CA GLY A 63 2.97 -17.28 -15.31
C GLY A 63 1.85 -16.43 -15.91
N MET A 64 2.10 -15.14 -16.16
CA MET A 64 1.12 -14.24 -16.79
C MET A 64 0.73 -14.71 -18.20
N LYS A 65 1.71 -15.17 -19.00
CA LYS A 65 1.45 -15.76 -20.32
C LYS A 65 0.59 -17.02 -20.23
N LYS A 66 0.90 -17.94 -19.31
CA LYS A 66 0.12 -19.17 -19.07
C LYS A 66 -1.31 -18.85 -18.63
N ALA A 67 -1.47 -17.82 -17.81
CA ALA A 67 -2.77 -17.31 -17.36
C ALA A 67 -3.50 -16.48 -18.42
N LYS A 68 -2.96 -16.35 -19.64
CA LYS A 68 -3.55 -15.61 -20.78
C LYS A 68 -3.77 -14.12 -20.50
N PHE A 69 -3.00 -13.52 -19.60
CA PHE A 69 -2.95 -12.06 -19.50
C PHE A 69 -2.18 -11.50 -20.70
N SER A 70 -2.77 -10.53 -21.39
CA SER A 70 -2.11 -9.74 -22.42
C SER A 70 -1.94 -8.31 -21.95
N ASN A 71 -0.82 -7.68 -22.28
CA ASN A 71 -0.66 -6.23 -22.14
C ASN A 71 -1.48 -5.57 -23.26
N ASN A 72 -2.78 -5.42 -23.04
CA ASN A 72 -3.58 -4.49 -23.82
C ASN A 72 -3.36 -3.11 -23.21
N LYS A 73 -2.32 -2.42 -23.68
CA LYS A 73 -2.23 -0.97 -23.51
C LYS A 73 -3.03 -0.30 -24.62
#